data_AF-A0A968KM32-F1
#
_entry.id   AF-A0A968KM32-F1
#
_cell.length_a   1.000
_cell.length_b   1.000
_cell.length_c   1.000
_cell.angle_alpha   90.00
_cell.angle_beta   90.00
_cell.angle_gamma   90.00
#
_symmetry.space_group_name_H-M   'P 1'
#
loop_
_entity.id
_entity.type
_entity.pdbx_description
1 polymer ?
#
loop_
_entity_poly.entity_id
_entity_poly.type
_entity_poly.pdbx_seq_one_letter_code
_entity_poly.pdbx_strand_id
1 'polypeptide(L)'
;MKPPPVYRPFYARTGFVLFLLAAGVVVAYGWRVTQIQPGHLVKDFHLVKPLVSALLQPDVITRETASVTTETVFHMADTAAPEQAIPPSTDSSPSLKLSRTSGRIGDALTVEGFHLEPGRQGQLYWVNSIEQEFPLAAIETDEAGHFYQAIVVPPTARGDRQFLRAVLTWETGGWQFSGTLKLTGEKIVETIFLGLMATLMALLLAGPLSFLGARNLMTGHPAGTSLYHLTRTLFNVLRAIEPLIMAILFAVWVGIGPFAGVLALGLHSTAALGKLFSEQIESIDSGPVEAIKATGAAPLSVVLYGVLPQVLPQFLALGIYRWDINVRMSTIIGFVGGGGIGFLLQQWINLLKYHQAGTALWAIAGVVIALDILSARLRAKIIGPAT
;
A
#
# COMPACT_ATOMS: atom_id res chain seq x y z
N MET A 1 62.63 45.56 -8.65
CA MET A 1 61.82 44.54 -7.95
C MET A 1 60.35 44.81 -8.23
N LYS A 2 59.64 43.89 -8.89
CA LYS A 2 58.19 44.02 -9.14
C LYS A 2 57.47 43.48 -7.89
N PRO A 3 56.50 44.20 -7.30
CA PRO A 3 55.82 43.73 -6.09
C PRO A 3 55.07 42.42 -6.39
N PRO A 4 54.98 41.50 -5.41
CA PRO A 4 54.27 40.23 -5.61
C PRO A 4 52.78 40.48 -5.91
N PRO A 5 52.16 39.68 -6.77
CA PRO A 5 50.75 39.86 -7.12
C PRO A 5 49.86 39.68 -5.89
N VAL A 6 49.02 40.68 -5.62
CA VAL A 6 48.00 40.63 -4.56
C VAL A 6 46.96 39.59 -4.94
N TYR A 7 46.97 38.44 -4.27
CA TYR A 7 45.99 37.38 -4.47
C TYR A 7 44.62 37.86 -3.95
N ARG A 8 43.74 38.28 -4.86
CA ARG A 8 42.34 38.54 -4.51
C ARG A 8 41.61 37.20 -4.44
N PRO A 9 40.97 36.86 -3.31
CA PRO A 9 40.27 35.60 -3.16
C PRO A 9 39.15 35.47 -4.20
N PHE A 10 38.87 34.24 -4.64
CA PHE A 10 37.94 33.95 -5.73
C PHE A 10 36.53 34.57 -5.53
N TYR A 11 36.09 34.67 -4.28
CA TYR A 11 34.80 35.30 -3.91
C TYR A 11 34.77 36.83 -4.07
N ALA A 12 35.92 37.49 -4.17
CA ALA A 12 36.03 38.94 -4.37
C ALA A 12 36.04 39.34 -5.86
N ARG A 13 35.85 38.38 -6.78
CA ARG A 13 35.70 38.66 -8.22
C ARG A 13 34.25 39.04 -8.53
N THR A 14 34.05 40.08 -9.32
CA THR A 14 32.73 40.60 -9.73
C THR A 14 31.82 39.52 -10.33
N GLY A 15 32.39 38.55 -11.05
CA GLY A 15 31.64 37.40 -11.60
C GLY A 15 31.02 36.49 -10.55
N PHE A 16 31.66 36.33 -9.38
CA PHE A 16 31.10 35.54 -8.27
C PHE A 16 29.90 36.25 -7.63
N VAL A 17 29.97 37.58 -7.49
CA VAL A 17 28.85 38.39 -6.98
C VAL A 17 27.65 38.35 -7.93
N LEU A 18 27.88 38.46 -9.25
CA LEU A 18 26.81 38.31 -10.25
C LEU A 18 26.18 36.92 -10.23
N PHE A 19 26.99 35.86 -10.08
CA PHE A 19 26.49 34.50 -9.92
C PHE A 19 25.62 34.35 -8.66
N LEU A 20 26.06 34.88 -7.52
CA LEU A 20 25.27 34.84 -6.28
C LEU A 20 23.96 35.62 -6.39
N LEU A 21 23.96 36.76 -7.08
CA LEU A 21 22.73 37.52 -7.35
C LEU A 21 21.77 36.72 -8.24
N ALA A 22 22.27 36.10 -9.32
CA ALA A 22 21.47 35.26 -10.19
C ALA A 22 20.91 34.03 -9.44
N ALA A 23 21.74 33.36 -8.64
CA ALA A 23 21.29 32.27 -7.77
C ALA A 23 20.26 32.74 -6.75
N GLY A 24 20.44 33.93 -6.16
CA GLY A 24 19.49 34.56 -5.25
C GLY A 24 18.14 34.84 -5.90
N VAL A 25 18.13 35.32 -7.15
CA VAL A 25 16.90 35.51 -7.94
C VAL A 25 16.21 34.18 -8.22
N VAL A 26 16.95 33.14 -8.60
CA VAL A 26 16.40 31.79 -8.81
C VAL A 26 15.81 31.22 -7.52
N VAL A 27 16.50 31.38 -6.38
CA VAL A 27 16.01 30.93 -5.07
C VAL A 27 14.79 31.73 -4.62
N ALA A 28 14.78 33.05 -4.79
CA ALA A 28 13.64 33.90 -4.45
C ALA A 28 12.42 33.63 -5.33
N TYR A 29 12.65 33.44 -6.64
CA TYR A 29 11.60 33.01 -7.57
C TYR A 29 11.08 31.62 -7.20
N GLY A 30 11.99 30.69 -6.90
CA GLY A 30 11.66 29.37 -6.37
C GLY A 30 10.78 29.47 -5.13
N TRP A 31 11.18 30.25 -4.12
CA TRP A 31 10.44 30.46 -2.88
C TRP A 31 9.03 31.01 -3.11
N ARG A 32 8.88 31.92 -4.08
CA ARG A 32 7.58 32.47 -4.46
C ARG A 32 6.71 31.45 -5.19
N VAL A 33 7.28 30.72 -6.14
CA VAL A 33 6.57 29.69 -6.93
C VAL A 33 6.13 28.53 -6.04
N THR A 34 6.97 28.13 -5.08
CA THR A 34 6.65 27.06 -4.12
C THR A 34 5.86 27.54 -2.90
N GLN A 35 5.55 28.84 -2.82
CA GLN A 35 4.72 29.45 -1.78
C GLN A 35 5.16 29.09 -0.35
N ILE A 36 6.48 29.07 -0.08
CA ILE A 36 6.98 28.63 1.22
C ILE A 36 6.58 29.61 2.32
N GLN A 37 5.77 29.13 3.26
CA GLN A 37 5.23 29.89 4.39
C GLN A 37 5.51 29.15 5.71
N PRO A 38 6.68 29.34 6.34
CA PRO A 38 7.06 28.58 7.54
C PRO A 38 6.14 28.84 8.74
N GLY A 39 5.41 29.96 8.76
CA GLY A 39 4.46 30.28 9.82
C GLY A 39 3.28 29.30 9.93
N HIS A 40 2.87 28.64 8.84
CA HIS A 40 1.79 27.66 8.86
C HIS A 40 2.17 26.39 9.63
N LEU A 41 3.45 26.04 9.69
CA LEU A 41 3.94 24.88 10.46
C LEU A 41 3.58 24.97 11.94
N VAL A 42 3.56 26.18 12.51
CA VAL A 42 3.25 26.40 13.93
C VAL A 42 1.76 26.69 14.11
N LYS A 43 1.17 27.53 13.25
CA LYS A 43 -0.25 27.94 13.37
C LYS A 43 -1.21 26.76 13.22
N ASP A 44 -0.97 25.89 12.23
CA ASP A 44 -1.91 24.82 11.87
C ASP A 44 -1.59 23.49 12.58
N PHE A 45 -0.55 23.47 13.42
CA PHE A 45 -0.12 22.25 14.12
C PHE A 45 -1.22 21.61 14.98
N HIS A 46 -2.10 22.43 15.54
CA HIS A 46 -3.23 21.97 16.36
C HIS A 46 -4.23 21.09 15.57
N LEU A 47 -4.37 21.31 14.25
CA LEU A 47 -5.21 20.51 13.37
C LEU A 47 -4.60 19.14 13.08
N VAL A 48 -3.27 19.07 13.02
CA VAL A 48 -2.51 17.86 12.66
C VAL A 48 -2.22 16.99 13.88
N LYS A 49 -2.09 17.59 15.06
CA LYS A 49 -1.81 16.90 16.33
C LYS A 49 -2.69 15.67 16.59
N PRO A 50 -4.03 15.70 16.47
CA PRO A 50 -4.86 14.51 16.71
C PRO A 50 -4.59 13.40 15.67
N LEU A 51 -4.34 13.76 14.42
CA LEU A 51 -4.06 12.80 13.33
C LEU A 51 -2.73 12.08 13.57
N VAL A 52 -1.69 12.83 13.93
CA VAL A 52 -0.36 12.28 14.26
C VAL A 52 -0.45 11.41 15.51
N SER A 53 -1.17 11.86 16.54
CA SER A 53 -1.38 11.07 17.75
C SER A 53 -2.06 9.73 17.45
N ALA A 54 -3.06 9.71 16.57
CA ALA A 54 -3.75 8.48 16.17
C ALA A 54 -2.84 7.54 15.36
N LEU A 55 -2.02 8.07 14.45
CA LEU A 55 -1.01 7.28 13.72
C LEU A 55 0.05 6.64 14.63
N LEU A 56 0.36 7.28 15.76
CA LEU A 56 1.31 6.77 16.75
C LEU A 56 0.68 5.71 17.70
N GLN A 57 -0.64 5.54 17.68
CA GLN A 57 -1.37 4.57 18.51
C GLN A 57 -1.98 3.48 17.63
N PRO A 58 -1.18 2.48 17.20
CA PRO A 58 -1.66 1.44 16.30
C PRO A 58 -2.74 0.57 16.97
N ASP A 59 -3.76 0.24 16.18
CA ASP A 59 -4.79 -0.73 16.54
C ASP A 59 -4.25 -2.17 16.39
N VAL A 60 -3.64 -2.70 17.45
CA VAL A 60 -2.95 -4.01 17.46
C VAL A 60 -3.75 -5.07 18.23
N ILE A 61 -4.34 -4.70 19.36
CA ILE A 61 -5.00 -5.64 20.28
C ILE A 61 -6.39 -5.09 20.60
N THR A 62 -7.41 -5.92 20.39
CA THR A 62 -8.81 -5.64 20.75
C THR A 62 -9.31 -6.74 21.68
N ARG A 63 -10.39 -6.48 22.42
CA ARG A 63 -11.07 -7.53 23.17
C ARG A 63 -11.95 -8.38 22.26
N GLU A 64 -12.19 -9.63 22.65
CA GLU A 64 -13.18 -10.46 21.95
C GLU A 64 -14.57 -9.90 22.20
N THR A 65 -15.28 -9.62 21.10
CA THR A 65 -16.66 -9.15 21.15
C THR A 65 -17.55 -10.22 20.57
N ALA A 66 -18.53 -10.68 21.34
CA ALA A 66 -19.65 -11.41 20.77
C ALA A 66 -20.74 -10.42 20.38
N SER A 67 -21.42 -10.73 19.28
CA SER A 67 -22.58 -9.97 18.85
C SER A 67 -23.76 -10.91 18.62
N VAL A 68 -24.93 -10.52 19.11
CA VAL A 68 -26.20 -11.12 18.71
C VAL A 68 -26.93 -10.11 17.84
N THR A 69 -27.29 -10.58 16.64
CA THR A 69 -28.07 -9.83 15.67
C THR A 69 -29.43 -10.49 15.54
N THR A 70 -30.48 -9.72 15.79
CA THR A 70 -31.86 -10.16 15.61
C THR A 70 -32.55 -9.22 14.65
N GLU A 71 -33.42 -9.77 13.81
CA GLU A 71 -34.12 -9.01 12.78
C GLU A 71 -35.61 -9.29 12.79
N THR A 72 -36.39 -8.28 12.40
CA THR A 72 -37.82 -8.42 12.16
C THR A 72 -38.23 -7.59 10.94
N VAL A 73 -39.27 -8.04 10.24
CA VAL A 73 -39.68 -7.46 8.95
C VAL A 73 -40.74 -6.40 9.18
N PHE A 74 -40.58 -5.26 8.52
CA PHE A 74 -41.57 -4.20 8.43
C PHE A 74 -41.97 -3.96 6.97
N HIS A 75 -43.27 -3.92 6.71
CA HIS A 75 -43.83 -3.71 5.38
C HIS A 75 -44.31 -2.27 5.21
N MET A 76 -43.88 -1.61 4.14
CA MET A 76 -44.43 -0.30 3.80
C MET A 76 -45.83 -0.48 3.22
N ALA A 77 -46.84 0.17 3.81
CA ALA A 77 -48.22 0.08 3.35
C ALA A 77 -48.96 1.40 3.53
N ASP A 78 -49.93 1.67 2.65
CA ASP A 78 -50.79 2.85 2.75
C ASP A 78 -51.71 2.80 3.97
N THR A 79 -52.03 1.62 4.49
CA THR A 79 -52.77 1.46 5.73
C THR A 79 -51.86 0.82 6.79
N ALA A 80 -51.68 1.52 7.90
CA ALA A 80 -50.96 0.97 9.05
C ALA A 80 -51.73 -0.23 9.62
N ALA A 81 -51.02 -1.31 9.94
CA ALA A 81 -51.61 -2.43 10.64
C ALA A 81 -52.18 -1.97 12.00
N PRO A 82 -53.29 -2.55 12.47
CA PRO A 82 -53.79 -2.26 13.81
C PRO A 82 -52.71 -2.59 14.84
N GLU A 83 -52.57 -1.73 15.84
CA GLU A 83 -51.61 -1.92 16.92
C GLU A 83 -52.00 -3.17 17.71
N GLN A 84 -51.13 -4.18 17.70
CA GLN A 84 -51.34 -5.42 18.43
C GLN A 84 -50.49 -5.41 19.68
N ALA A 85 -51.09 -5.83 20.80
CA ALA A 85 -50.34 -6.12 22.01
C ALA A 85 -49.31 -7.20 21.67
N ILE A 86 -48.03 -6.90 21.88
CA ILE A 86 -46.94 -7.82 21.59
C ILE A 86 -47.06 -9.00 22.56
N PRO A 87 -47.37 -10.23 22.09
CA PRO A 87 -47.47 -11.36 23.00
C PRO A 87 -46.08 -11.70 23.54
N PRO A 88 -45.96 -12.13 24.81
CA PRO A 88 -44.69 -12.61 25.35
C PRO A 88 -44.13 -13.71 24.43
N SER A 89 -42.84 -13.66 24.15
CA SER A 89 -42.18 -14.72 23.38
C SER A 89 -42.24 -16.04 24.13
N THR A 90 -42.74 -17.08 23.46
CA THR A 90 -42.74 -18.45 23.98
C THR A 90 -41.47 -19.22 23.57
N ASP A 91 -40.78 -18.73 22.55
CA ASP A 91 -39.52 -19.28 22.05
C ASP A 91 -38.33 -18.72 22.82
N SER A 92 -37.42 -19.58 23.24
CA SER A 92 -36.19 -19.22 23.97
C SER A 92 -35.10 -18.59 23.08
N SER A 93 -35.40 -18.32 21.81
CA SER A 93 -34.48 -17.69 20.87
C SER A 93 -34.59 -16.15 20.92
N PRO A 94 -33.48 -15.42 20.70
CA PRO A 94 -33.50 -13.97 20.60
C PRO A 94 -34.45 -13.52 19.49
N SER A 95 -35.46 -12.71 19.82
CA SER A 95 -36.48 -12.27 18.86
C SER A 95 -36.81 -10.79 19.00
N LEU A 96 -37.13 -10.14 17.88
CA LEU A 96 -37.64 -8.77 17.83
C LEU A 96 -39.09 -8.80 17.37
N LYS A 97 -39.95 -8.10 18.12
CA LYS A 97 -41.35 -7.92 17.78
C LYS A 97 -41.68 -6.44 17.67
N LEU A 98 -42.60 -6.14 16.75
CA LEU A 98 -43.07 -4.79 16.49
C LEU A 98 -44.53 -4.69 16.91
N SER A 99 -44.93 -3.54 17.47
CA SER A 99 -46.34 -3.26 17.75
C SER A 99 -47.17 -3.15 16.46
N ARG A 100 -46.51 -2.83 15.34
CA ARG A 100 -47.07 -2.79 13.98
C ARG A 100 -46.09 -3.38 12.98
N THR A 101 -46.58 -4.27 12.13
CA THR A 101 -45.80 -4.91 11.06
C THR A 101 -45.88 -4.16 9.74
N SER A 102 -46.78 -3.17 9.61
CA SER A 102 -46.86 -2.28 8.45
C SER A 102 -47.30 -0.86 8.80
N GLY A 103 -46.85 0.11 7.99
CA GLY A 103 -47.18 1.53 8.18
C GLY A 103 -46.47 2.46 7.19
N ARG A 104 -46.55 3.76 7.46
CA ARG A 104 -46.00 4.85 6.64
C ARG A 104 -44.79 5.50 7.30
N ILE A 105 -44.04 6.25 6.51
CA ILE A 105 -42.97 7.13 7.01
C ILE A 105 -43.55 8.10 8.03
N GLY A 106 -42.89 8.24 9.18
CA GLY A 106 -43.34 9.12 10.26
C GLY A 106 -44.30 8.46 11.26
N ASP A 107 -44.76 7.24 11.02
CA ASP A 107 -45.56 6.52 12.01
C ASP A 107 -44.70 6.16 13.22
N ALA A 108 -45.25 6.38 14.41
CA ALA A 108 -44.66 5.91 15.66
C ALA A 108 -44.95 4.41 15.81
N LEU A 109 -43.91 3.64 16.10
CA LEU A 109 -44.04 2.22 16.39
C LEU A 109 -43.12 1.83 17.56
N THR A 110 -43.49 0.75 18.22
CA THR A 110 -42.79 0.25 19.39
C THR A 110 -42.09 -1.04 19.03
N VAL A 111 -40.85 -1.15 19.47
CA VAL A 111 -39.97 -2.29 19.26
C VAL A 111 -39.71 -2.92 20.61
N GLU A 112 -39.99 -4.21 20.71
CA GLU A 112 -39.65 -5.01 21.87
C GLU A 112 -38.70 -6.14 21.47
N GLY A 113 -37.57 -6.22 22.17
CA GLY A 113 -36.65 -7.33 22.07
C GLY A 113 -36.86 -8.30 23.21
N PHE A 114 -36.83 -9.61 22.93
CA PHE A 114 -37.00 -10.66 23.92
C PHE A 114 -35.84 -11.67 23.86
N HIS A 115 -35.49 -12.24 25.02
CA HIS A 115 -34.46 -13.27 25.18
C HIS A 115 -33.09 -12.86 24.62
N LEU A 116 -32.74 -11.58 24.74
CA LEU A 116 -31.42 -11.06 24.41
C LEU A 116 -30.49 -11.20 25.62
N GLU A 117 -29.20 -10.96 25.44
CA GLU A 117 -28.25 -11.02 26.56
C GLU A 117 -28.58 -9.95 27.62
N PRO A 118 -28.70 -10.31 28.91
CA PRO A 118 -29.06 -9.37 29.97
C PRO A 118 -28.03 -8.27 30.23
N GLY A 119 -28.50 -7.06 30.53
CA GLY A 119 -27.65 -5.93 30.96
C GLY A 119 -26.64 -5.47 29.90
N ARG A 120 -26.95 -5.65 28.62
CA ARG A 120 -26.05 -5.34 27.50
C ARG A 120 -26.57 -4.15 26.70
N GLN A 121 -25.64 -3.30 26.31
CA GLN A 121 -25.91 -2.19 25.40
C GLN A 121 -25.84 -2.68 23.95
N GLY A 122 -26.68 -2.09 23.11
CA GLY A 122 -26.74 -2.38 21.69
C GLY A 122 -27.22 -1.18 20.90
N GLN A 123 -27.37 -1.38 19.59
CA GLN A 123 -27.89 -0.37 18.67
C GLN A 123 -28.98 -0.98 17.80
N LEU A 124 -30.04 -0.21 17.60
CA LEU A 124 -31.13 -0.52 16.70
C LEU A 124 -30.89 0.17 15.36
N TYR A 125 -31.00 -0.60 14.27
CA TYR A 125 -30.83 -0.15 12.90
C TYR A 125 -32.10 -0.38 12.09
N TRP A 126 -32.40 0.58 11.22
CA TRP A 126 -33.32 0.40 10.11
C TRP A 126 -32.53 -0.05 8.88
N VAL A 127 -32.91 -1.16 8.28
CA VAL A 127 -32.29 -1.70 7.08
C VAL A 127 -33.28 -1.60 5.94
N ASN A 128 -32.90 -0.88 4.89
CA ASN A 128 -33.77 -0.71 3.73
C ASN A 128 -33.69 -1.90 2.75
N SER A 129 -34.45 -1.83 1.65
CA SER A 129 -34.52 -2.91 0.66
C SER A 129 -33.22 -3.16 -0.12
N ILE A 130 -32.21 -2.29 0.02
CA ILE A 130 -30.87 -2.45 -0.56
C ILE A 130 -29.81 -2.79 0.51
N GLU A 131 -30.24 -3.30 1.66
CA GLU A 131 -29.39 -3.70 2.81
C GLU A 131 -28.56 -2.56 3.44
N GLN A 132 -28.93 -1.30 3.19
CA GLN A 132 -28.27 -0.16 3.82
C GLN A 132 -28.83 0.06 5.23
N GLU A 133 -27.94 0.10 6.22
CA GLU A 133 -28.28 0.28 7.64
C GLU A 133 -28.31 1.76 8.03
N PHE A 134 -29.32 2.16 8.79
CA PHE A 134 -29.48 3.50 9.37
C PHE A 134 -29.67 3.38 10.89
N PRO A 135 -28.79 3.97 11.71
CA PRO A 135 -28.93 3.90 13.16
C PRO A 135 -30.17 4.67 13.63
N LEU A 136 -31.01 4.04 14.45
CA LEU A 136 -32.24 4.62 14.99
C LEU A 136 -32.11 5.03 16.45
N ALA A 137 -31.71 4.11 17.32
CA ALA A 137 -31.65 4.31 18.76
C ALA A 137 -30.62 3.38 19.41
N ALA A 138 -29.98 3.84 20.48
CA ALA A 138 -29.24 2.97 21.38
C ALA A 138 -30.25 2.19 22.25
N ILE A 139 -29.97 0.91 22.48
CA ILE A 139 -30.80 0.02 23.30
C ILE A 139 -29.99 -0.51 24.47
N GLU A 140 -30.65 -0.76 25.60
CA GLU A 140 -30.07 -1.40 26.77
C GLU A 140 -31.05 -2.48 27.23
N THR A 141 -30.59 -3.71 27.37
CA THR A 141 -31.41 -4.83 27.87
C THR A 141 -31.46 -4.84 29.39
N ASP A 142 -32.62 -5.19 29.92
CA ASP A 142 -32.82 -5.40 31.34
C ASP A 142 -32.18 -6.71 31.84
N GLU A 143 -32.37 -7.03 33.12
CA GLU A 143 -31.88 -8.28 33.74
C GLU A 143 -32.54 -9.54 33.15
N ALA A 144 -33.66 -9.41 32.46
CA ALA A 144 -34.37 -10.49 31.79
C ALA A 144 -34.02 -10.60 30.29
N GLY A 145 -33.16 -9.72 29.77
CA GLY A 145 -32.83 -9.69 28.34
C GLY A 145 -33.93 -9.07 27.47
N HIS A 146 -34.82 -8.27 28.06
CA HIS A 146 -35.87 -7.53 27.37
C HIS A 146 -35.46 -6.07 27.19
N PHE A 147 -35.89 -5.46 26.11
CA PHE A 147 -35.81 -4.01 25.96
C PHE A 147 -37.07 -3.49 25.29
N TYR A 148 -37.39 -2.23 25.61
CA TYR A 148 -38.52 -1.50 25.04
C TYR A 148 -38.00 -0.20 24.43
N GLN A 149 -38.25 0.03 23.14
CA GLN A 149 -37.85 1.26 22.47
C GLN A 149 -38.94 1.75 21.52
N ALA A 150 -39.39 2.98 21.73
CA ALA A 150 -40.24 3.68 20.76
C ALA A 150 -39.35 4.27 19.66
N ILE A 151 -39.74 4.04 18.41
CA ILE A 151 -39.09 4.59 17.22
C ILE A 151 -40.12 5.21 16.27
N VAL A 152 -39.61 5.99 15.33
CA VAL A 152 -40.41 6.55 14.23
C VAL A 152 -39.87 5.98 12.93
N VAL A 153 -40.76 5.58 12.01
CA VAL A 153 -40.35 5.10 10.69
C VAL A 153 -39.54 6.18 9.97
N PRO A 154 -38.26 5.92 9.64
CA PRO A 154 -37.38 6.97 9.13
C PRO A 154 -37.75 7.37 7.70
N PRO A 155 -37.45 8.61 7.28
CA PRO A 155 -37.70 9.09 5.91
C PRO A 155 -36.85 8.36 4.85
N THR A 156 -35.88 7.56 5.29
CA THR A 156 -35.02 6.72 4.45
C THR A 156 -35.67 5.38 4.08
N ALA A 157 -36.85 5.05 4.64
CA ALA A 157 -37.59 3.85 4.27
C ALA A 157 -38.04 3.92 2.79
N ARG A 158 -37.51 3.02 1.96
CA ARG A 158 -37.79 2.95 0.52
C ARG A 158 -37.91 1.49 0.07
N GLY A 159 -38.99 1.17 -0.64
CA GLY A 159 -39.33 -0.19 -1.08
C GLY A 159 -40.31 -0.91 -0.14
N ASP A 160 -40.88 -2.03 -0.59
CA ASP A 160 -42.02 -2.69 0.08
C ASP A 160 -41.64 -3.46 1.36
N ARG A 161 -40.39 -3.94 1.46
CA ARG A 161 -39.87 -4.70 2.60
C ARG A 161 -38.67 -4.00 3.21
N GLN A 162 -38.74 -3.79 4.52
CA GLN A 162 -37.70 -3.20 5.35
C GLN A 162 -37.42 -4.17 6.50
N PHE A 163 -36.21 -4.08 7.07
CA PHE A 163 -35.87 -4.86 8.26
C PHE A 163 -35.51 -3.93 9.39
N LEU A 164 -35.90 -4.33 10.59
CA LEU A 164 -35.42 -3.71 11.81
C LEU A 164 -34.42 -4.68 12.44
N ARG A 165 -33.19 -4.22 12.64
CA ARG A 165 -32.07 -5.02 13.13
C ARG A 165 -31.60 -4.50 14.47
N ALA A 166 -31.66 -5.31 15.52
CA ALA A 166 -31.02 -5.01 16.79
C ALA A 166 -29.68 -5.74 16.86
N VAL A 167 -28.62 -5.01 17.14
CA VAL A 167 -27.27 -5.56 17.31
C VAL A 167 -26.80 -5.25 18.72
N LEU A 168 -26.65 -6.28 19.54
CA LEU A 168 -25.99 -6.17 20.85
C LEU A 168 -24.57 -6.66 20.69
N THR A 169 -23.60 -5.87 21.14
CA THR A 169 -22.18 -6.24 21.10
C THR A 169 -21.61 -6.07 22.48
N TRP A 170 -21.00 -7.12 23.02
CA TRP A 170 -20.39 -7.10 24.34
C TRP A 170 -19.04 -7.81 24.32
N GLU A 171 -18.17 -7.41 25.24
CA GLU A 171 -16.87 -8.04 25.42
C GLU A 171 -17.04 -9.41 26.11
N THR A 172 -16.78 -10.50 25.39
CA THR A 172 -16.87 -11.88 25.91
C THR A 172 -15.61 -12.34 26.62
N GLY A 173 -14.50 -11.60 26.51
CA GLY A 173 -13.23 -11.89 27.19
C GLY A 173 -12.03 -11.86 26.23
N GLY A 174 -10.87 -12.32 26.70
CA GLY A 174 -9.64 -12.54 25.91
C GLY A 174 -9.02 -11.30 25.23
N TRP A 175 -7.70 -11.11 25.37
CA TRP A 175 -6.97 -10.24 24.45
C TRP A 175 -6.81 -10.98 23.12
N GLN A 176 -7.30 -10.42 22.02
CA GLN A 176 -7.10 -10.94 20.67
C GLN A 176 -6.41 -9.92 19.75
N PHE A 177 -5.70 -10.41 18.75
CA PHE A 177 -5.18 -9.53 17.69
C PHE A 177 -6.34 -8.88 16.93
N SER A 178 -6.24 -7.57 16.76
CA SER A 178 -7.26 -6.80 16.05
C SER A 178 -7.45 -7.33 14.62
N GLY A 179 -8.67 -7.21 14.08
CA GLY A 179 -8.93 -7.53 12.68
C GLY A 179 -8.01 -6.73 11.74
N THR A 180 -7.69 -5.49 12.13
CA THR A 180 -6.74 -4.61 11.47
C THR A 180 -5.34 -5.23 11.38
N LEU A 181 -4.83 -5.82 12.47
CA LEU A 181 -3.49 -6.42 12.49
C LEU A 181 -3.42 -7.68 11.62
N LYS A 182 -4.44 -8.53 11.67
CA LYS A 182 -4.52 -9.75 10.81
C LYS A 182 -4.49 -9.36 9.34
N LEU A 183 -5.37 -8.42 8.95
CA LEU A 183 -5.45 -7.91 7.59
C LEU A 183 -4.15 -7.20 7.15
N THR A 184 -3.52 -6.44 8.04
CA THR A 184 -2.21 -5.82 7.80
C THR A 184 -1.16 -6.88 7.53
N GLY A 185 -1.11 -7.95 8.33
CA GLY A 185 -0.18 -9.07 8.16
C GLY A 185 -0.34 -9.75 6.80
N GLU A 186 -1.58 -10.08 6.41
CA GLU A 186 -1.89 -10.66 5.11
C GLU A 186 -1.41 -9.76 3.95
N LYS A 187 -1.69 -8.45 4.04
CA LYS A 187 -1.26 -7.50 2.99
C LYS A 187 0.23 -7.22 2.98
N ILE A 188 0.91 -7.31 4.12
CA ILE A 188 2.37 -7.26 4.17
C ILE A 188 2.96 -8.46 3.43
N VAL A 189 2.43 -9.67 3.65
CA VAL A 189 2.86 -10.88 2.93
C VAL A 189 2.64 -10.68 1.42
N GLU A 190 1.47 -10.22 1.02
CA GLU A 190 1.16 -9.87 -0.38
C GLU A 190 2.19 -8.86 -0.96
N THR A 191 2.57 -7.85 -0.19
CA THR A 191 3.55 -6.81 -0.58
C THR A 191 4.96 -7.39 -0.79
N ILE A 192 5.38 -8.30 0.09
CA ILE A 192 6.68 -8.98 0.00
C ILE A 192 6.73 -9.88 -1.23
N PHE A 193 5.69 -10.69 -1.46
CA PHE A 193 5.61 -11.57 -2.62
C PHE A 193 5.44 -10.81 -3.93
N LEU A 194 4.69 -9.70 -3.93
CA LEU A 194 4.60 -8.80 -5.08
C LEU A 194 5.99 -8.29 -5.47
N GLY A 195 6.76 -7.78 -4.49
CA GLY A 195 8.14 -7.34 -4.71
C GLY A 195 9.06 -8.48 -5.19
N LEU A 196 8.88 -9.70 -4.65
CA LEU A 196 9.63 -10.89 -5.07
C LEU A 196 9.33 -11.25 -6.52
N MET A 197 8.05 -11.37 -6.89
CA MET A 197 7.62 -11.74 -8.24
C MET A 197 8.06 -10.71 -9.28
N ALA A 198 7.97 -9.41 -8.94
CA ALA A 198 8.50 -8.34 -9.79
C ALA A 198 10.01 -8.48 -10.01
N THR A 199 10.75 -8.84 -8.96
CA THR A 199 12.20 -9.02 -9.04
C THR A 199 12.57 -10.27 -9.82
N LEU A 200 11.86 -11.39 -9.63
CA LEU A 200 12.06 -12.61 -10.40
C LEU A 200 11.79 -12.37 -11.89
N MET A 201 10.69 -11.71 -12.24
CA MET A 201 10.42 -11.30 -13.62
C MET A 201 11.55 -10.43 -14.16
N ALA A 202 12.02 -9.46 -13.36
CA ALA A 202 13.12 -8.60 -13.75
C ALA A 202 14.43 -9.36 -13.97
N LEU A 203 14.79 -10.31 -13.10
CA LEU A 203 16.01 -11.11 -13.25
C LEU A 203 15.96 -12.01 -14.50
N LEU A 204 14.81 -12.63 -14.77
CA LEU A 204 14.60 -13.49 -15.94
C LEU A 204 14.74 -12.72 -17.25
N LEU A 205 14.25 -11.48 -17.30
CA LEU A 205 14.34 -10.64 -18.50
C LEU A 205 15.68 -9.89 -18.59
N ALA A 206 16.14 -9.29 -17.48
CA ALA A 206 17.36 -8.49 -17.43
C ALA A 206 18.62 -9.34 -17.63
N GLY A 207 18.65 -10.57 -17.12
CA GLY A 207 19.80 -11.46 -17.24
C GLY A 207 20.24 -11.61 -18.70
N PRO A 208 19.40 -12.19 -19.59
CA PRO A 208 19.73 -12.33 -21.00
C PRO A 208 19.93 -10.99 -21.71
N LEU A 209 19.05 -10.00 -21.47
CA LEU A 209 19.14 -8.69 -22.13
C LEU A 209 20.42 -7.92 -21.77
N SER A 210 20.99 -8.15 -20.58
CA SER A 210 22.22 -7.50 -20.15
C SER A 210 23.44 -7.88 -20.99
N PHE A 211 23.52 -9.12 -21.48
CA PHE A 211 24.57 -9.57 -22.39
C PHE A 211 24.48 -8.87 -23.74
N LEU A 212 23.26 -8.57 -24.21
CA LEU A 212 23.03 -7.77 -25.42
C LEU A 212 23.35 -6.28 -25.20
N GLY A 213 23.25 -5.81 -23.96
CA GLY A 213 23.58 -4.44 -23.56
C GLY A 213 25.06 -4.20 -23.22
N ALA A 214 25.91 -5.23 -23.28
CA ALA A 214 27.31 -5.18 -22.88
C ALA A 214 28.23 -4.91 -24.08
N ARG A 215 28.99 -3.80 -24.00
CA ARG A 215 29.86 -3.32 -25.08
C ARG A 215 30.93 -4.33 -25.47
N ASN A 216 31.63 -4.91 -24.49
CA ASN A 216 32.72 -5.88 -24.71
C ASN A 216 32.29 -7.14 -25.48
N LEU A 217 31.03 -7.56 -25.40
CA LEU A 217 30.53 -8.69 -26.19
C LEU A 217 29.99 -8.27 -27.58
N MET A 218 29.35 -7.11 -27.68
CA MET A 218 28.52 -6.78 -28.86
C MET A 218 29.20 -5.89 -29.91
N THR A 219 30.23 -5.13 -29.57
CA THR A 219 30.87 -4.21 -30.53
C THR A 219 31.84 -4.86 -31.53
N GLY A 220 31.94 -6.19 -31.55
CA GLY A 220 32.81 -6.91 -32.49
C GLY A 220 32.28 -6.98 -33.94
N HIS A 221 30.98 -6.73 -34.16
CA HIS A 221 30.35 -6.76 -35.49
C HIS A 221 29.31 -5.63 -35.61
N PRO A 222 29.08 -5.05 -36.81
CA PRO A 222 28.09 -3.98 -37.00
C PRO A 222 26.68 -4.34 -36.53
N ALA A 223 26.21 -5.56 -36.81
CA ALA A 223 24.92 -6.04 -36.32
C ALA A 223 24.81 -6.06 -34.78
N GLY A 224 25.88 -6.47 -34.09
CA GLY A 224 25.94 -6.47 -32.62
C GLY A 224 25.98 -5.05 -32.05
N THR A 225 26.68 -4.14 -32.73
CA THR A 225 26.74 -2.72 -32.34
C THR A 225 25.35 -2.07 -32.40
N SER A 226 24.56 -2.34 -33.44
CA SER A 226 23.18 -1.88 -33.54
C SER A 226 22.29 -2.44 -32.42
N LEU A 227 22.41 -3.73 -32.11
CA LEU A 227 21.66 -4.37 -31.03
C LEU A 227 22.00 -3.77 -29.66
N TYR A 228 23.28 -3.52 -29.39
CA TYR A 228 23.75 -2.84 -28.19
C TYR A 228 23.09 -1.45 -28.01
N HIS A 229 23.07 -0.64 -29.07
CA HIS A 229 22.44 0.69 -29.01
C HIS A 229 20.92 0.59 -28.80
N LEU A 230 20.26 -0.35 -29.46
CA LEU A 230 18.83 -0.60 -29.28
C LEU A 230 18.50 -1.00 -27.83
N THR A 231 19.22 -1.97 -27.28
CA THR A 231 19.02 -2.45 -25.91
C THR A 231 19.29 -1.35 -24.89
N ARG A 232 20.37 -0.57 -25.03
CA ARG A 232 20.63 0.57 -24.12
C ARG A 232 19.59 1.66 -24.22
N THR A 233 19.11 1.96 -25.43
CA THR A 233 18.03 2.94 -25.63
C THR A 233 16.76 2.46 -24.96
N LEU A 234 16.39 1.18 -25.13
CA LEU A 234 15.23 0.58 -24.48
C LEU A 234 15.32 0.67 -22.96
N PHE A 235 16.47 0.33 -22.37
CA PHE A 235 16.67 0.48 -20.92
C PHE A 235 16.52 1.92 -20.45
N ASN A 236 17.06 2.89 -21.19
CA ASN A 236 16.95 4.30 -20.83
C ASN A 236 15.50 4.80 -20.90
N VAL A 237 14.75 4.41 -21.95
CA VAL A 237 13.33 4.79 -22.11
C VAL A 237 12.48 4.19 -21.00
N LEU A 238 12.60 2.88 -20.74
CA LEU A 238 11.83 2.21 -19.69
C LEU A 238 12.14 2.77 -18.28
N ARG A 239 13.39 3.21 -18.03
CA ARG A 239 13.78 3.84 -16.77
C ARG A 239 13.29 5.28 -16.62
N ALA A 240 13.01 5.97 -17.73
CA ALA A 240 12.50 7.34 -17.69
C ALA A 240 11.04 7.40 -17.22
N ILE A 241 10.30 6.29 -17.33
CA ILE A 241 8.91 6.19 -16.86
C ILE A 241 8.92 5.71 -15.40
N GLU A 242 8.33 6.54 -14.54
CA GLU A 242 8.19 6.23 -13.11
C GLU A 242 7.32 4.98 -12.90
N PRO A 243 7.66 4.07 -11.96
CA PRO A 243 6.87 2.87 -11.65
C PRO A 243 5.41 3.15 -11.34
N LEU A 244 5.10 4.29 -10.72
CA LEU A 244 3.73 4.71 -10.42
C LEU A 244 2.91 4.90 -11.69
N ILE A 245 3.49 5.52 -12.72
CA ILE A 245 2.81 5.71 -14.01
C ILE A 245 2.58 4.34 -14.68
N MET A 246 3.59 3.47 -14.66
CA MET A 246 3.44 2.11 -15.18
C MET A 246 2.32 1.35 -14.45
N ALA A 247 2.23 1.48 -13.12
CA ALA A 247 1.21 0.82 -12.32
C ALA A 247 -0.20 1.28 -12.71
N ILE A 248 -0.40 2.57 -12.98
CA ILE A 248 -1.68 3.08 -13.48
C ILE A 248 -2.01 2.46 -14.85
N LEU A 249 -1.06 2.45 -15.78
CA LEU A 249 -1.26 1.87 -17.12
C LEU A 249 -1.60 0.38 -17.05
N PHE A 250 -0.87 -0.38 -16.24
CA PHE A 250 -1.15 -1.81 -16.06
C PHE A 250 -2.46 -2.05 -15.30
N ALA A 251 -2.83 -1.21 -14.33
CA ALA A 251 -4.11 -1.33 -13.65
C ALA A 251 -5.30 -1.12 -14.61
N VAL A 252 -5.17 -0.19 -15.56
CA VAL A 252 -6.16 -0.02 -16.65
C VAL A 252 -6.17 -1.21 -17.60
N TRP A 253 -5.00 -1.79 -17.87
CA TRP A 253 -4.88 -2.87 -18.85
C TRP A 253 -5.33 -4.24 -18.31
N VAL A 254 -4.85 -4.66 -17.13
CA VAL A 254 -5.08 -6.00 -16.56
C VAL A 254 -6.02 -5.98 -15.34
N GLY A 255 -6.48 -4.80 -14.92
CA GLY A 255 -7.30 -4.62 -13.73
C GLY A 255 -6.50 -4.22 -12.49
N ILE A 256 -7.21 -3.63 -11.52
CA ILE A 256 -6.66 -3.24 -10.21
C ILE A 256 -6.28 -4.52 -9.44
N GLY A 257 -5.05 -4.56 -8.93
CA GLY A 257 -4.59 -5.66 -8.08
C GLY A 257 -3.08 -5.91 -8.14
N PRO A 258 -2.59 -6.93 -7.41
CA PRO A 258 -1.17 -7.24 -7.29
C PRO A 258 -0.49 -7.55 -8.62
N PHE A 259 -1.20 -8.15 -9.57
CA PHE A 259 -0.65 -8.50 -10.87
C PHE A 259 -0.22 -7.26 -11.66
N ALA A 260 -1.02 -6.18 -11.65
CA ALA A 260 -0.62 -4.90 -12.25
C ALA A 260 0.64 -4.33 -11.58
N GLY A 261 0.73 -4.44 -10.24
CA GLY A 261 1.91 -4.04 -9.48
C GLY A 261 3.17 -4.83 -9.84
N VAL A 262 3.05 -6.16 -10.03
CA VAL A 262 4.16 -7.03 -10.47
C VAL A 262 4.66 -6.61 -11.86
N LEU A 263 3.74 -6.38 -12.81
CA LEU A 263 4.11 -5.96 -14.16
C LEU A 263 4.81 -4.60 -14.17
N ALA A 264 4.27 -3.63 -13.45
CA ALA A 264 4.84 -2.29 -13.33
C ALA A 264 6.25 -2.31 -12.72
N LEU A 265 6.40 -2.94 -11.55
CA LEU A 265 7.68 -3.01 -10.86
C LEU A 265 8.69 -3.86 -11.61
N GLY A 266 8.26 -4.99 -12.18
CA GLY A 266 9.17 -5.89 -12.85
C GLY A 266 9.65 -5.34 -14.19
N LEU A 267 8.81 -4.64 -14.96
CA LEU A 267 9.25 -3.99 -16.20
C LEU A 267 10.26 -2.86 -15.92
N HIS A 268 9.93 -1.99 -14.95
CA HIS A 268 10.86 -0.94 -14.54
C HIS A 268 12.18 -1.53 -13.95
N SER A 269 12.07 -2.59 -13.15
CA SER A 269 13.23 -3.31 -12.61
C SER A 269 14.06 -4.04 -13.65
N THR A 270 13.44 -4.54 -14.73
CA THR A 270 14.14 -5.17 -15.86
C THR A 270 15.10 -4.17 -16.50
N ALA A 271 14.65 -2.94 -16.73
CA ALA A 271 15.47 -1.91 -17.34
C ALA A 271 16.61 -1.43 -16.43
N ALA A 272 16.34 -1.29 -15.13
CA ALA A 272 17.37 -0.92 -14.15
C ALA A 272 18.43 -2.02 -13.96
N LEU A 273 18.00 -3.27 -13.72
CA LEU A 273 18.91 -4.40 -13.58
C LEU A 273 19.64 -4.69 -14.87
N GLY A 274 18.97 -4.65 -16.03
CA GLY A 274 19.59 -4.92 -17.32
C GLY A 274 20.76 -3.96 -17.60
N LYS A 275 20.59 -2.68 -17.28
CA LYS A 275 21.67 -1.69 -17.37
C LYS A 275 22.81 -2.00 -16.40
N LEU A 276 22.52 -2.21 -15.12
CA LEU A 276 23.53 -2.49 -14.10
C LEU A 276 24.30 -3.78 -14.41
N PHE A 277 23.59 -4.84 -14.79
CA PHE A 277 24.15 -6.12 -15.21
C PHE A 277 25.06 -5.97 -16.43
N SER A 278 24.65 -5.16 -17.42
CA SER A 278 25.50 -4.91 -18.59
C SER A 278 26.80 -4.20 -18.23
N GLU A 279 26.78 -3.30 -17.25
CA GLU A 279 27.97 -2.61 -16.74
C GLU A 279 28.89 -3.57 -15.97
N GLN A 280 28.32 -4.51 -15.20
CA GLN A 280 29.12 -5.55 -14.54
C GLN A 280 29.77 -6.50 -15.54
N ILE A 281 29.07 -6.82 -16.64
CA ILE A 281 29.65 -7.62 -17.73
C ILE A 281 30.78 -6.84 -18.42
N GLU A 282 30.65 -5.52 -18.59
CA GLU A 282 31.68 -4.66 -19.18
C GLU A 282 32.95 -4.56 -18.30
N SER A 283 32.84 -4.81 -16.99
CA SER A 283 33.95 -4.70 -16.03
C SER A 283 34.69 -6.00 -15.72
N ILE A 284 34.38 -7.11 -16.39
CA ILE A 284 35.05 -8.41 -16.17
C ILE A 284 36.51 -8.40 -16.64
N ASP A 285 37.32 -9.32 -16.09
CA ASP A 285 38.67 -9.58 -16.60
C ASP A 285 38.58 -10.31 -17.95
N SER A 286 39.30 -9.80 -18.96
CA SER A 286 39.34 -10.39 -20.29
C SER A 286 40.21 -11.65 -20.35
N GLY A 287 41.14 -11.84 -19.42
CA GLY A 287 42.07 -12.99 -19.40
C GLY A 287 41.36 -14.36 -19.47
N PRO A 288 40.44 -14.69 -18.55
CA PRO A 288 39.69 -15.94 -18.60
C PRO A 288 38.86 -16.11 -19.89
N VAL A 289 38.31 -15.01 -20.41
CA VAL A 289 37.49 -14.99 -21.64
C VAL A 289 38.34 -15.32 -22.86
N GLU A 290 39.52 -14.70 -22.97
CA GLU A 290 40.49 -14.92 -24.05
C GLU A 290 41.06 -16.33 -24.02
N ALA A 291 41.37 -16.86 -22.83
CA ALA A 291 41.87 -18.22 -22.66
C ALA A 291 40.87 -19.27 -23.17
N ILE A 292 39.59 -19.14 -22.84
CA ILE A 292 38.55 -20.06 -23.33
C ILE A 292 38.36 -19.90 -24.84
N LYS A 293 38.37 -18.66 -25.34
CA LYS A 293 38.25 -18.38 -26.78
C LYS A 293 39.41 -19.00 -27.59
N ALA A 294 40.63 -19.02 -27.04
CA ALA A 294 41.81 -19.61 -27.68
C ALA A 294 41.70 -21.14 -27.86
N THR A 295 40.84 -21.82 -27.09
CA THR A 295 40.58 -23.26 -27.27
C THR A 295 39.69 -23.59 -28.48
N GLY A 296 39.15 -22.57 -29.17
CA GLY A 296 38.18 -22.74 -30.25
C GLY A 296 36.74 -22.93 -29.77
N ALA A 297 36.47 -22.65 -28.50
CA ALA A 297 35.13 -22.76 -27.91
C ALA A 297 34.11 -21.87 -28.64
N ALA A 298 32.89 -22.39 -28.80
CA ALA A 298 31.78 -21.63 -29.39
C ALA A 298 31.46 -20.37 -28.56
N PRO A 299 30.92 -19.30 -29.17
CA PRO A 299 30.64 -18.03 -28.47
C PRO A 299 29.76 -18.20 -27.22
N LEU A 300 28.77 -19.10 -27.27
CA LEU A 300 27.91 -19.38 -26.12
C LEU A 300 28.70 -19.99 -24.95
N SER A 301 29.64 -20.89 -25.23
CA SER A 301 30.52 -21.48 -24.23
C SER A 301 31.45 -20.44 -23.60
N VAL A 302 31.96 -19.49 -24.40
CA VAL A 302 32.76 -18.36 -23.88
C VAL A 302 31.93 -17.53 -22.90
N VAL A 303 30.65 -17.27 -23.19
CA VAL A 303 29.77 -16.55 -22.27
C VAL A 303 29.49 -17.36 -21.00
N LEU A 304 29.10 -18.63 -21.15
CA LEU A 304 28.70 -19.47 -20.01
C LEU A 304 29.84 -19.81 -19.06
N TYR A 305 31.06 -19.99 -19.56
CA TYR A 305 32.20 -20.44 -18.76
C TYR A 305 33.25 -19.34 -18.52
N GLY A 306 33.30 -18.31 -19.36
CA GLY A 306 34.25 -17.19 -19.22
C GLY A 306 33.65 -15.96 -18.56
N VAL A 307 32.40 -15.62 -18.90
CA VAL A 307 31.76 -14.37 -18.44
C VAL A 307 30.84 -14.60 -17.23
N LEU A 308 29.88 -15.52 -17.37
CA LEU A 308 28.82 -15.75 -16.40
C LEU A 308 29.36 -16.04 -14.97
N PRO A 309 30.41 -16.87 -14.77
CA PRO A 309 30.92 -17.15 -13.43
C PRO A 309 31.48 -15.91 -12.71
N GLN A 310 32.03 -14.94 -13.45
CA GLN A 310 32.59 -13.70 -12.89
C GLN A 310 31.49 -12.75 -12.43
N VAL A 311 30.37 -12.66 -13.16
CA VAL A 311 29.30 -11.69 -12.88
C VAL A 311 28.19 -12.24 -11.99
N LEU A 312 28.04 -13.56 -11.88
CA LEU A 312 26.94 -14.20 -11.16
C LEU A 312 26.83 -13.77 -9.69
N PRO A 313 27.92 -13.70 -8.88
CA PRO A 313 27.83 -13.23 -7.50
C PRO A 313 27.25 -11.81 -7.41
N GLN A 314 27.68 -10.94 -8.32
CA GLN A 314 27.23 -9.56 -8.38
C GLN A 314 25.78 -9.44 -8.86
N PHE A 315 25.36 -10.28 -9.81
CA PHE A 315 23.97 -10.34 -10.27
C PHE A 315 23.04 -10.73 -9.13
N LEU A 316 23.42 -11.73 -8.33
CA LEU A 316 22.66 -12.16 -7.15
C LEU A 316 22.56 -11.04 -6.11
N ALA A 317 23.68 -10.36 -5.82
CA ALA A 317 23.69 -9.28 -4.85
C ALA A 317 22.81 -8.09 -5.28
N LEU A 318 22.89 -7.70 -6.55
CA LEU A 318 22.03 -6.67 -7.15
C LEU A 318 20.56 -7.10 -7.20
N GLY A 319 20.28 -8.37 -7.47
CA GLY A 319 18.93 -8.94 -7.42
C GLY A 319 18.32 -8.84 -6.02
N ILE A 320 19.06 -9.22 -4.97
CA ILE A 320 18.61 -9.09 -3.58
C ILE A 320 18.38 -7.63 -3.20
N TYR A 321 19.28 -6.74 -3.60
CA TYR A 321 19.09 -5.29 -3.39
C TYR A 321 17.84 -4.77 -4.11
N ARG A 322 17.57 -5.24 -5.32
CA ARG A 322 16.39 -4.83 -6.08
C ARG A 322 15.10 -5.36 -5.46
N TRP A 323 15.13 -6.54 -4.84
CA TRP A 323 14.00 -7.08 -4.11
C TRP A 323 13.59 -6.17 -2.94
N ASP A 324 14.53 -5.73 -2.10
CA ASP A 324 14.26 -4.75 -1.04
C ASP A 324 13.64 -3.46 -1.59
N ILE A 325 14.22 -2.90 -2.65
CA ILE A 325 13.66 -1.71 -3.33
C ILE A 325 12.22 -1.97 -3.80
N ASN A 326 11.95 -3.13 -4.41
CA ASN A 326 10.63 -3.44 -4.93
C ASN A 326 9.59 -3.63 -3.83
N VAL A 327 9.95 -4.17 -2.66
CA VAL A 327 9.05 -4.23 -1.49
C VAL A 327 8.77 -2.84 -0.93
N ARG A 328 9.74 -1.93 -0.95
CA ARG A 328 9.51 -0.54 -0.56
C ARG A 328 8.60 0.18 -1.56
N MET A 329 8.87 0.06 -2.85
CA MET A 329 8.13 0.73 -3.92
C MET A 329 6.70 0.19 -4.08
N SER A 330 6.44 -1.07 -3.75
CA SER A 330 5.10 -1.64 -3.82
C SER A 330 4.11 -0.98 -2.86
N THR A 331 4.59 -0.41 -1.74
CA THR A 331 3.74 0.40 -0.85
C THR A 331 3.20 1.66 -1.54
N ILE A 332 4.01 2.33 -2.36
CA ILE A 332 3.60 3.52 -3.12
C ILE A 332 2.67 3.10 -4.27
N ILE A 333 3.01 2.02 -4.96
CA ILE A 333 2.22 1.50 -6.08
C ILE A 333 0.84 0.98 -5.63
N GLY A 334 0.71 0.52 -4.38
CA GLY A 334 -0.58 0.17 -3.80
C GLY A 334 -1.59 1.33 -3.79
N PHE A 335 -1.13 2.58 -3.70
CA PHE A 335 -2.01 3.77 -3.70
C PHE A 335 -2.71 3.98 -5.05
N VAL A 336 -2.10 3.51 -6.14
CA VAL A 336 -2.64 3.63 -7.50
C VAL A 336 -3.30 2.34 -7.99
N GLY A 337 -3.58 1.41 -7.08
CA GLY A 337 -4.28 0.16 -7.40
C GLY A 337 -3.37 -1.02 -7.75
N GLY A 338 -2.07 -0.93 -7.45
CA GLY A 338 -1.14 -2.06 -7.62
C GLY A 338 -1.20 -3.12 -6.51
N GLY A 339 -2.15 -3.04 -5.58
CA GLY A 339 -2.36 -4.02 -4.50
C GLY A 339 -1.43 -3.85 -3.28
N GLY A 340 -1.39 -4.87 -2.43
CA GLY A 340 -0.57 -4.89 -1.22
C GLY A 340 -1.05 -3.96 -0.10
N ILE A 341 -0.15 -3.69 0.85
CA ILE A 341 -0.45 -2.90 2.06
C ILE A 341 -0.70 -1.43 1.75
N GLY A 342 -0.11 -0.91 0.68
CA GLY A 342 -0.30 0.48 0.24
C GLY A 342 -1.76 0.79 -0.09
N PHE A 343 -2.48 -0.19 -0.66
CA PHE A 343 -3.90 -0.05 -0.97
C PHE A 343 -4.76 0.12 0.29
N LEU A 344 -4.52 -0.70 1.32
CA LEU A 344 -5.23 -0.56 2.60
C LEU A 344 -4.87 0.70 3.35
N LEU A 345 -3.59 1.08 3.34
CA LEU A 345 -3.15 2.32 3.96
C LEU A 345 -3.89 3.52 3.35
N GLN A 346 -3.96 3.58 2.03
CA GLN A 346 -4.70 4.62 1.31
C GLN A 346 -6.19 4.58 1.64
N GLN A 347 -6.79 3.39 1.73
CA GLN A 347 -8.20 3.23 2.10
C GLN A 347 -8.47 3.75 3.53
N TRP A 348 -7.63 3.42 4.51
CA TRP A 348 -7.80 3.89 5.88
C TRP A 348 -7.60 5.40 6.04
N ILE A 349 -6.64 5.97 5.31
CA ILE A 349 -6.47 7.43 5.26
C ILE A 349 -7.72 8.10 4.68
N ASN A 350 -8.26 7.59 3.57
CA ASN A 350 -9.47 8.13 2.95
C ASN A 350 -10.71 8.00 3.85
N LEU A 351 -10.77 6.97 4.70
CA LEU A 351 -11.83 6.75 5.68
C LEU A 351 -11.59 7.48 7.01
N LEU A 352 -10.53 8.30 7.13
CA LEU A 352 -10.12 8.98 8.37
C LEU A 352 -9.87 8.02 9.55
N LYS A 353 -9.53 6.76 9.24
CA LYS A 353 -9.25 5.66 10.19
C LYS A 353 -7.76 5.64 10.56
N TYR A 354 -7.30 6.67 11.26
CA TYR A 354 -5.87 6.90 11.51
C TYR A 354 -5.21 5.90 12.47
N HIS A 355 -5.95 5.29 13.40
CA HIS A 355 -5.42 4.21 14.24
C HIS A 355 -5.07 2.97 13.42
N GLN A 356 -5.94 2.61 12.46
CA GLN A 356 -5.70 1.51 11.52
C GLN A 356 -4.58 1.84 10.54
N ALA A 357 -4.57 3.06 9.99
CA ALA A 357 -3.46 3.55 9.18
C ALA A 357 -2.12 3.52 9.93
N GLY A 358 -2.13 3.82 11.24
CA GLY A 358 -0.98 3.68 12.13
C GLY A 358 -0.47 2.25 12.18
N THR A 359 -1.34 1.25 12.30
CA THR A 359 -0.97 -0.18 12.26
C THR A 359 -0.24 -0.54 10.97
N ALA A 360 -0.77 -0.14 9.80
CA ALA A 360 -0.08 -0.35 8.52
C ALA A 360 1.27 0.38 8.45
N LEU A 361 1.33 1.64 8.89
CA LEU A 361 2.55 2.44 8.86
C LEU A 361 3.69 1.80 9.66
N TRP A 362 3.41 1.40 10.90
CA TRP A 362 4.38 0.72 11.77
C TRP A 362 4.78 -0.65 11.22
N ALA A 363 3.82 -1.41 10.67
CA ALA A 363 4.11 -2.70 10.03
C ALA A 363 5.03 -2.55 8.81
N ILE A 364 4.76 -1.58 7.93
CA ILE A 364 5.60 -1.25 6.77
C ILE A 364 7.01 -0.90 7.24
N ALA A 365 7.14 0.01 8.21
CA ALA A 365 8.43 0.41 8.74
C ALA A 365 9.21 -0.78 9.30
N GLY A 366 8.57 -1.62 10.12
CA GLY A 366 9.18 -2.83 10.69
C GLY A 366 9.67 -3.81 9.63
N VAL A 367 8.85 -4.08 8.61
CA VAL A 367 9.18 -5.01 7.52
C VAL A 367 10.32 -4.47 6.66
N VAL A 368 10.28 -3.19 6.30
CA VAL A 368 11.33 -2.55 5.49
C VAL A 368 12.67 -2.54 6.23
N ILE A 369 12.67 -2.23 7.53
CA ILE A 369 13.90 -2.29 8.35
C ILE A 369 14.43 -3.74 8.42
N ALA A 370 13.55 -4.71 8.66
CA ALA A 370 13.93 -6.11 8.73
C ALA A 370 14.51 -6.62 7.39
N LEU A 371 13.89 -6.26 6.27
CA LEU A 371 14.32 -6.65 4.92
C LEU A 371 15.62 -5.98 4.50
N ASP A 372 15.86 -4.72 4.88
CA ASP A 372 17.14 -4.05 4.59
C ASP A 372 18.29 -4.72 5.36
N ILE A 373 18.08 -5.01 6.65
CA ILE A 373 19.07 -5.74 7.48
C ILE A 373 19.35 -7.13 6.88
N LEU A 374 18.29 -7.87 6.51
CA LEU A 374 18.43 -9.19 5.91
C LEU A 374 19.17 -9.12 4.57
N SER A 375 18.78 -8.18 3.71
CA SER A 375 19.39 -7.95 2.40
C SER A 375 20.87 -7.59 2.53
N ALA A 376 21.23 -6.72 3.47
CA ALA A 376 22.61 -6.35 3.72
C ALA A 376 23.46 -7.55 4.14
N ARG A 377 22.95 -8.39 5.06
CA ARG A 377 23.64 -9.60 5.51
C ARG A 377 23.83 -10.63 4.39
N LEU A 378 22.80 -10.86 3.58
CA LEU A 378 22.88 -11.79 2.45
C LEU A 378 23.88 -11.32 1.40
N ARG A 379 23.86 -10.02 1.05
CA ARG A 379 24.83 -9.45 0.09
C ARG A 379 26.27 -9.57 0.59
N ALA A 380 26.52 -9.29 1.87
CA ALA A 380 27.86 -9.41 2.46
C ALA A 380 28.41 -10.84 2.39
N LYS A 381 27.55 -11.85 2.51
CA LYS A 381 27.96 -13.26 2.38
C LYS A 381 28.29 -13.67 0.94
N ILE A 382 27.67 -13.04 -0.06
CA ILE A 382 27.86 -13.36 -1.49
C ILE A 382 29.10 -12.70 -2.07
N ILE A 383 29.32 -11.41 -1.77
CA ILE A 383 30.44 -10.64 -2.34
C ILE A 383 31.73 -10.83 -1.51
N GLY A 384 31.62 -11.34 -0.27
CA GLY A 384 32.71 -11.34 0.70
C GLY A 384 32.86 -9.97 1.37
N PRO A 385 33.52 -9.87 2.53
CA PRO A 385 33.79 -8.58 3.15
C PRO A 385 34.62 -7.73 2.18
N ALA A 386 34.14 -6.51 1.90
CA ALA A 386 34.99 -5.49 1.30
C ALA A 386 36.19 -5.33 2.25
N THR A 387 37.37 -5.73 1.77
CA THR A 387 38.62 -5.58 2.51
C THR A 387 39.08 -4.14 2.49
#